data_AF-A0A6N7FAR0-F1
#
_entry.id   AF-A0A6N7FAR0-F1
#
_cell.length_a   1.000
_cell.length_b   1.000
_cell.length_c   1.000
_cell.angle_alpha   90.00
_cell.angle_beta   90.00
_cell.angle_gamma   90.00
#
_symmetry.space_group_name_H-M   'P 1'
#
loop_
_entity.id
_entity.type
_entity.pdbx_description
1 polymer ?
#
loop_
_entity_poly.entity_id
_entity_poly.type
_entity_poly.pdbx_seq_one_letter_code
_entity_poly.pdbx_strand_id
1 'polypeptide(L)'
;HFAHKSPTACTWATGETPAHLEAKKIFRDSFVARGIRAEVEFVVPSLPNDRRADVMVWCPSGRRAAIELQHTSIGIDEIEKRAFSYAREGIAQAWVTFLRPNVLADAEARGGGKQGNLFIERYSPRPFERWANAFHFGRLWFYDRTRKALWRGRFEQHNIWVEPSSWYSPDGEEMSAGGFSRVSKRWKELTLWGPHSIDTVEISIEHRKAWRTDRYHIPQGQVVRLIADGDPDS
;
A
#
# COMPACT_ATOMS: atom_id res chain seq x y z
N HIS A 1 -2.90 37.91 2.81
CA HIS A 1 -2.88 37.72 4.28
C HIS A 1 -3.02 36.24 4.59
N PHE A 2 -1.91 35.51 4.70
CA PHE A 2 -1.91 34.15 5.26
C PHE A 2 -1.80 34.28 6.78
N ALA A 3 -2.87 33.96 7.49
CA ALA A 3 -2.86 33.89 8.94
C ALA A 3 -2.21 32.58 9.36
N HIS A 4 -0.95 32.65 9.80
CA HIS A 4 -0.34 31.59 10.58
C HIS A 4 -1.11 31.44 11.90
N LYS A 5 -1.79 30.30 12.10
CA LYS A 5 -2.16 29.87 13.44
C LYS A 5 -0.91 29.32 14.14
N SER A 6 -0.63 29.86 15.33
CA SER A 6 0.58 29.61 16.14
C SER A 6 0.73 28.16 16.62
N PRO A 7 1.95 27.74 17.01
CA PRO A 7 2.36 26.34 17.08
C PRO A 7 1.91 25.68 18.38
N THR A 8 0.74 25.06 18.37
CA THR A 8 0.38 24.08 19.39
C THR A 8 0.99 22.75 18.97
N ALA A 9 2.01 22.30 19.70
CA ALA A 9 2.65 20.97 19.65
C ALA A 9 2.12 20.06 18.54
N CYS A 10 2.68 20.20 17.34
CA CYS A 10 2.26 19.40 16.19
C CYS A 10 2.82 17.98 16.36
N THR A 11 2.05 17.11 17.02
CA THR A 11 2.32 15.66 17.10
C THR A 11 2.39 15.00 15.71
N TRP A 12 1.96 15.70 14.66
CA TRP A 12 1.97 15.23 13.27
C TRP A 12 3.31 15.41 12.55
N ALA A 13 4.18 16.31 13.01
CA ALA A 13 5.56 16.39 12.50
C ALA A 13 6.36 15.11 12.87
N THR A 14 5.86 14.34 13.85
CA THR A 14 6.41 13.04 14.24
C THR A 14 6.07 11.99 13.18
N GLY A 15 6.90 11.88 12.14
CA GLY A 15 6.82 10.82 11.12
C GLY A 15 6.95 11.29 9.68
N GLU A 16 6.80 12.60 9.43
CA GLU A 16 7.10 13.20 8.12
C GLU A 16 8.60 13.13 7.86
N THR A 17 9.00 12.55 6.73
CA THR A 17 10.41 12.47 6.33
C THR A 17 10.62 13.27 5.05
N PRO A 18 11.86 13.72 4.74
CA PRO A 18 12.13 14.38 3.46
C PRO A 18 11.67 13.56 2.25
N ALA A 19 11.80 12.24 2.32
CA ALA A 19 11.36 11.33 1.26
C ALA A 19 9.83 11.25 1.13
N HIS A 20 9.09 11.42 2.23
CA HIS A 20 7.62 11.47 2.22
C HIS A 20 7.14 12.79 1.59
N LEU A 21 7.69 13.92 2.03
CA LEU A 21 7.38 15.23 1.47
C LEU A 21 7.73 15.32 -0.02
N GLU A 22 8.89 14.76 -0.41
CA GLU A 22 9.29 14.68 -1.82
C GLU A 22 8.29 13.86 -2.63
N ALA A 23 7.88 12.68 -2.14
CA ALA A 23 6.89 11.86 -2.82
C ALA A 23 5.54 12.57 -2.98
N LYS A 24 5.04 13.26 -1.95
CA LYS A 24 3.80 14.06 -2.02
C LYS A 24 3.86 15.09 -3.15
N LYS A 25 4.99 15.81 -3.23
CA LYS A 25 5.21 16.83 -4.27
C LYS A 25 5.26 16.22 -5.65
N ILE A 26 6.00 15.12 -5.85
CA ILE A 26 6.08 14.44 -7.14
C ILE A 26 4.69 14.00 -7.59
N PHE A 27 3.91 13.35 -6.73
CA PHE A 27 2.54 12.96 -7.05
C PHE A 27 1.67 14.15 -7.45
N ARG A 28 1.70 15.23 -6.66
CA ARG A 28 0.95 16.45 -6.95
C ARG A 28 1.38 17.05 -8.29
N ASP A 29 2.67 17.20 -8.52
CA ASP A 29 3.21 17.82 -9.73
C ASP A 29 2.90 17.00 -10.98
N SER A 30 2.95 15.67 -10.89
CA SER A 30 2.52 14.76 -11.96
C SER A 30 1.04 14.90 -12.32
N PHE A 31 0.15 15.15 -11.36
CA PHE A 31 -1.26 15.44 -11.66
C PHE A 31 -1.43 16.85 -12.26
N VAL A 32 -0.77 17.85 -11.70
CA VAL A 32 -0.85 19.24 -12.17
C VAL A 32 -0.32 19.40 -13.59
N ALA A 33 0.77 18.71 -13.94
CA ALA A 33 1.33 18.71 -15.30
C ALA A 33 0.33 18.18 -16.35
N ARG A 34 -0.64 17.36 -15.93
CA ARG A 34 -1.73 16.83 -16.77
C ARG A 34 -3.01 17.66 -16.70
N GLY A 35 -2.95 18.87 -16.12
CA GLY A 35 -4.12 19.74 -15.95
C GLY A 35 -5.10 19.27 -14.87
N ILE A 36 -4.70 18.31 -14.03
CA ILE A 36 -5.53 17.81 -12.93
C ILE A 36 -5.19 18.58 -11.67
N ARG A 37 -6.18 19.22 -11.05
CA ARG A 37 -5.96 19.91 -9.76
C ARG A 37 -5.55 18.88 -8.72
N ALA A 38 -4.44 19.16 -8.04
CA ALA A 38 -3.96 18.38 -6.91
C ALA A 38 -3.27 19.26 -5.86
N GLU A 39 -3.43 18.90 -4.59
CA GLU A 39 -2.90 19.63 -3.44
C GLU A 39 -2.29 18.65 -2.43
N VAL A 40 -1.14 19.02 -1.86
CA VAL A 40 -0.48 18.23 -0.80
C VAL A 40 -1.00 18.63 0.57
N GLU A 41 -1.08 17.67 1.50
CA GLU A 41 -1.50 17.89 2.89
C GLU A 41 -2.86 18.60 3.04
N PHE A 42 -3.79 18.29 2.16
CA PHE A 42 -5.09 18.96 2.09
C PHE A 42 -5.95 18.58 3.29
N VAL A 43 -6.30 19.56 4.12
CA VAL A 43 -7.27 19.40 5.21
C VAL A 43 -8.64 19.21 4.61
N VAL A 44 -9.28 18.06 4.89
CA VAL A 44 -10.66 17.80 4.48
C VAL A 44 -11.61 18.43 5.51
N PRO A 45 -12.28 19.56 5.22
CA PRO A 45 -12.95 20.34 6.27
C PRO A 45 -14.13 19.62 6.93
N SER A 46 -14.76 18.69 6.21
CA SER A 46 -15.87 17.89 6.70
C SER A 46 -15.43 16.72 7.60
N LEU A 47 -14.12 16.44 7.68
CA LEU A 47 -13.60 15.35 8.50
C LEU A 47 -13.12 15.83 9.87
N PRO A 48 -13.37 15.04 10.93
CA PRO A 48 -12.95 15.41 12.28
C PRO A 48 -11.43 15.39 12.42
N ASN A 49 -10.92 16.17 13.38
CA ASN A 49 -9.52 16.20 13.81
C ASN A 49 -8.52 16.61 12.72
N ASP A 50 -8.86 17.58 11.87
CA ASP A 50 -7.98 18.10 10.81
C ASP A 50 -7.39 16.99 9.94
N ARG A 51 -8.20 16.00 9.53
CA ARG A 51 -7.73 14.92 8.65
C ARG A 51 -7.16 15.51 7.36
N ARG A 52 -5.89 15.20 7.10
CA ARG A 52 -5.17 15.61 5.89
C ARG A 52 -4.95 14.41 4.97
N ALA A 53 -5.30 14.59 3.70
CA ALA A 53 -4.84 13.69 2.65
C ALA A 53 -3.40 14.07 2.29
N ASP A 54 -2.51 13.08 2.16
CA ASP A 54 -1.15 13.34 1.70
C ASP A 54 -1.15 14.05 0.35
N VAL A 55 -1.98 13.57 -0.59
CA VAL A 55 -2.32 14.28 -1.84
C VAL A 55 -3.83 14.18 -2.09
N MET A 56 -4.50 15.32 -2.21
CA MET A 56 -5.89 15.40 -2.68
C MET A 56 -5.91 15.70 -4.17
N VAL A 57 -6.71 14.96 -4.93
CA VAL A 57 -6.86 15.08 -6.38
C VAL A 57 -8.33 15.32 -6.71
N TRP A 58 -8.59 16.28 -7.61
CA TRP A 58 -9.93 16.53 -8.14
C TRP A 58 -10.00 15.94 -9.55
N CYS A 59 -10.54 14.72 -9.65
CA CYS A 59 -10.63 14.01 -10.91
C CYS A 59 -11.51 14.79 -11.91
N PRO A 60 -11.24 14.68 -13.22
CA PRO A 60 -12.08 15.32 -14.26
C PRO A 60 -13.57 14.96 -14.18
N SER A 61 -13.90 13.79 -13.62
CA SER A 61 -15.29 13.37 -13.36
C SER A 61 -16.00 14.15 -12.24
N GLY A 62 -15.35 15.13 -11.60
CA GLY A 62 -15.86 15.90 -10.45
C GLY A 62 -15.69 15.20 -9.10
N ARG A 63 -15.26 13.94 -9.08
CA ARG A 63 -14.96 13.18 -7.86
C ARG A 63 -13.64 13.61 -7.24
N ARG A 64 -13.56 13.52 -5.90
CA ARG A 64 -12.33 13.76 -5.13
C ARG A 64 -11.66 12.45 -4.78
N ALA A 65 -10.33 12.43 -4.85
CA ALA A 65 -9.50 11.28 -4.52
C ALA A 65 -8.39 11.66 -3.52
N ALA A 66 -8.31 10.95 -2.40
CA ALA A 66 -7.20 11.04 -1.46
C ALA A 66 -6.16 9.95 -1.79
N ILE A 67 -4.94 10.34 -2.08
CA ILE A 67 -3.81 9.42 -2.27
C ILE A 67 -2.96 9.48 -0.99
N GLU A 68 -2.93 8.39 -0.24
CA GLU A 68 -2.19 8.26 1.01
C GLU A 68 -0.87 7.54 0.76
N LEU A 69 0.25 8.21 1.10
CA LEU A 69 1.62 7.75 0.87
C LEU A 69 2.19 7.20 2.18
N GLN A 70 1.90 5.95 2.49
CA GLN A 70 2.24 5.37 3.79
C GLN A 70 3.71 4.93 3.86
N HIS A 71 4.55 5.82 4.40
CA HIS A 71 5.97 5.56 4.63
C HIS A 71 6.23 4.79 5.94
N THR A 72 5.81 5.38 7.07
CA THR A 72 5.98 4.82 8.41
C THR A 72 4.95 3.73 8.71
N SER A 73 5.18 2.93 9.75
CA SER A 73 4.18 1.94 10.19
C SER A 73 2.97 2.65 10.79
N ILE A 74 1.77 2.17 10.44
CA ILE A 74 0.50 2.62 11.00
C ILE A 74 -0.25 1.43 11.58
N GLY A 75 -0.92 1.64 12.72
CA GLY A 75 -1.78 0.62 13.33
C GLY A 75 -3.02 0.35 12.50
N ILE A 76 -3.60 -0.85 12.65
CA ILE A 76 -4.83 -1.24 11.94
C ILE A 76 -5.99 -0.30 12.28
N ASP A 77 -6.17 0.04 13.56
CA ASP A 77 -7.26 0.94 13.99
C ASP A 77 -7.16 2.33 13.34
N GLU A 78 -5.95 2.86 13.19
CA GLU A 78 -5.75 4.19 12.59
C GLU A 78 -5.93 4.18 11.07
N ILE A 79 -5.44 3.15 10.35
CA ILE A 79 -5.70 3.04 8.90
C ILE A 79 -7.19 2.82 8.62
N GLU A 80 -7.89 2.04 9.46
CA GLU A 80 -9.34 1.90 9.37
C GLU A 80 -10.04 3.23 9.61
N LYS A 81 -9.75 3.90 10.72
CA LYS A 81 -10.35 5.20 11.05
C LYS A 81 -10.17 6.21 9.92
N ARG A 82 -8.99 6.25 9.30
CA ARG A 82 -8.70 7.05 8.09
C ARG A 82 -9.61 6.66 6.93
N ALA A 83 -9.61 5.38 6.60
CA ALA A 83 -10.35 4.88 5.45
C ALA A 83 -11.87 5.08 5.58
N PHE A 84 -12.44 4.79 6.75
CA PHE A 84 -13.85 5.01 7.06
C PHE A 84 -14.23 6.49 7.00
N SER A 85 -13.33 7.39 7.41
CA SER A 85 -13.55 8.83 7.31
C SER A 85 -13.71 9.25 5.85
N TYR A 86 -12.75 8.90 4.98
CA TYR A 86 -12.88 9.21 3.55
C TYR A 86 -14.11 8.58 2.90
N ALA A 87 -14.40 7.32 3.24
CA ALA A 87 -15.56 6.61 2.69
C ALA A 87 -16.89 7.30 3.03
N ARG A 88 -17.05 7.79 4.27
CA ARG A 88 -18.24 8.54 4.71
C ARG A 88 -18.44 9.85 3.95
N GLU A 89 -17.35 10.48 3.54
CA GLU A 89 -17.36 11.73 2.76
C GLU A 89 -17.47 11.51 1.24
N GLY A 90 -17.61 10.27 0.80
CA GLY A 90 -17.62 9.92 -0.63
C GLY A 90 -16.30 10.28 -1.33
N ILE A 91 -15.19 10.32 -0.61
CA ILE A 91 -13.86 10.56 -1.17
C ILE A 91 -13.25 9.21 -1.56
N ALA A 92 -12.90 9.07 -2.84
CA ALA A 92 -12.17 7.90 -3.31
C ALA A 92 -10.79 7.87 -2.68
N GLN A 93 -10.24 6.69 -2.38
CA GLN A 93 -8.94 6.62 -1.72
C GLN A 93 -7.97 5.61 -2.35
N ALA A 94 -6.70 6.00 -2.45
CA ALA A 94 -5.56 5.14 -2.77
C ALA A 94 -4.64 5.05 -1.56
N TRP A 95 -4.04 3.88 -1.36
CA TRP A 95 -3.02 3.64 -0.34
C TRP A 95 -1.79 3.11 -1.05
N VAL A 96 -0.74 3.92 -1.08
CA VAL A 96 0.55 3.61 -1.71
C VAL A 96 1.57 3.44 -0.61
N THR A 97 2.31 2.34 -0.61
CA THR A 97 3.31 2.01 0.40
C THR A 97 4.71 2.32 -0.10
N PHE A 98 5.61 2.80 0.75
CA PHE A 98 7.01 2.93 0.37
C PHE A 98 7.68 1.56 0.27
N LEU A 99 8.31 1.29 -0.87
CA LEU A 99 9.15 0.12 -1.05
C LEU A 99 10.45 0.31 -0.27
N ARG A 100 10.79 -0.67 0.58
CA ARG A 100 12.00 -0.59 1.40
C ARG A 100 13.22 -0.92 0.54
N PRO A 101 14.33 -0.16 0.63
CA PRO A 101 15.52 -0.41 -0.19
C PRO A 101 16.08 -1.84 -0.06
N ASN A 102 16.03 -2.41 1.15
CA ASN A 102 16.49 -3.79 1.38
C ASN A 102 15.62 -4.84 0.66
N VAL A 103 14.33 -4.57 0.44
CA VAL A 103 13.46 -5.47 -0.32
C VAL A 103 13.87 -5.50 -1.80
N LEU A 104 14.34 -4.38 -2.34
CA LEU A 104 14.84 -4.31 -3.72
C LEU A 104 16.20 -5.00 -3.89
N ALA A 105 17.03 -5.00 -2.84
CA ALA A 105 18.34 -5.66 -2.88
C ALA A 105 18.21 -7.19 -3.00
N ASP A 106 17.17 -7.77 -2.41
CA ASP A 106 16.87 -9.20 -2.44
C ASP A 106 15.98 -9.61 -3.65
N ALA A 107 15.72 -8.69 -4.58
CA ALA A 107 14.79 -8.93 -5.68
C ALA A 107 15.47 -9.64 -6.86
N GLU A 108 14.83 -10.70 -7.35
CA GLU A 108 15.17 -11.37 -8.59
C GLU A 108 14.53 -10.63 -9.77
N ALA A 109 15.33 -10.32 -10.80
CA ALA A 109 14.81 -9.76 -12.04
C ALA A 109 14.08 -10.83 -12.85
N ARG A 110 12.93 -10.48 -13.41
CA ARG A 110 12.12 -11.34 -14.28
C ARG A 110 11.84 -10.68 -15.62
N GLY A 111 11.40 -11.49 -16.60
CA GLY A 111 11.22 -11.07 -18.00
C GLY A 111 10.07 -10.09 -18.26
N GLY A 112 9.34 -9.64 -17.24
CA GLY A 112 8.18 -8.76 -17.39
C GLY A 112 6.90 -9.51 -17.76
N GLY A 113 5.95 -8.79 -18.36
CA GLY A 113 4.64 -9.34 -18.75
C GLY A 113 3.90 -9.96 -17.57
N LYS A 114 3.31 -11.14 -17.74
CA LYS A 114 2.55 -11.81 -16.66
C LYS A 114 3.40 -12.23 -15.46
N GLN A 115 4.73 -12.37 -15.63
CA GLN A 115 5.64 -12.83 -14.57
C GLN A 115 6.12 -11.70 -13.65
N GLY A 116 5.85 -10.44 -14.01
CA GLY A 116 6.42 -9.27 -13.35
C GLY A 116 7.85 -8.99 -13.76
N ASN A 117 8.34 -7.83 -13.35
CA ASN A 117 9.70 -7.36 -13.60
C ASN A 117 10.64 -7.70 -12.45
N LEU A 118 10.12 -7.72 -11.21
CA LEU A 118 10.86 -8.12 -10.02
C LEU A 118 10.07 -9.13 -9.20
N PHE A 119 10.78 -10.06 -8.57
CA PHE A 119 10.22 -11.03 -7.65
C PHE A 119 11.00 -11.08 -6.34
N ILE A 120 10.27 -11.13 -5.24
CA ILE A 120 10.82 -11.27 -3.90
C ILE A 120 10.16 -12.49 -3.27
N GLU A 121 10.93 -13.56 -3.14
CA GLU A 121 10.44 -14.84 -2.60
C GLU A 121 9.94 -14.70 -1.15
N ARG A 122 10.68 -13.95 -0.32
CA ARG A 122 10.43 -13.81 1.12
C ARG A 122 10.13 -12.36 1.50
N TYR A 123 8.98 -11.87 1.10
CA TYR A 123 8.47 -10.57 1.53
C TYR A 123 7.67 -10.68 2.84
N SER A 124 7.98 -9.85 3.83
CA SER A 124 7.20 -9.74 5.08
C SER A 124 6.32 -8.49 5.02
N PRO A 125 5.05 -8.60 4.59
CA PRO A 125 4.14 -7.46 4.58
C PRO A 125 3.77 -7.06 6.01
N ARG A 126 3.88 -5.76 6.28
CA ARG A 126 3.41 -5.10 7.50
C ARG A 126 1.89 -5.25 7.61
N PRO A 127 1.31 -5.19 8.82
CA PRO A 127 -0.14 -5.32 9.00
C PRO A 127 -0.96 -4.41 8.09
N PHE A 128 -0.58 -3.14 7.98
CA PHE A 128 -1.28 -2.19 7.10
C PHE A 128 -1.09 -2.48 5.60
N GLU A 129 0.01 -3.11 5.18
CA GLU A 129 0.20 -3.50 3.77
C GLU A 129 -0.76 -4.64 3.40
N ARG A 130 -1.04 -5.56 4.34
CA ARG A 130 -2.08 -6.59 4.16
C ARG A 130 -3.46 -5.95 4.06
N TRP A 131 -3.74 -4.98 4.92
CA TRP A 131 -4.98 -4.21 4.88
C TRP A 131 -5.13 -3.48 3.55
N ALA A 132 -4.12 -2.71 3.12
CA ALA A 132 -4.14 -1.92 1.90
C ALA A 132 -4.23 -2.81 0.66
N ASN A 133 -3.53 -3.95 0.65
CA ASN A 133 -3.67 -4.94 -0.41
C ASN A 133 -5.11 -5.46 -0.53
N ALA A 134 -5.75 -5.79 0.59
CA ALA A 134 -7.17 -6.17 0.58
C ALA A 134 -8.10 -5.00 0.22
N PHE A 135 -7.73 -3.76 0.59
CA PHE A 135 -8.44 -2.55 0.22
C PHE A 135 -8.46 -2.37 -1.31
N HIS A 136 -7.34 -2.69 -1.96
CA HIS A 136 -7.11 -2.55 -3.41
C HIS A 136 -7.34 -3.83 -4.21
N PHE A 137 -8.09 -4.80 -3.68
CA PHE A 137 -8.40 -6.06 -4.38
C PHE A 137 -7.16 -6.84 -4.83
N GLY A 138 -6.08 -6.79 -4.06
CA GLY A 138 -4.82 -7.46 -4.38
C GLY A 138 -3.87 -6.68 -5.29
N ARG A 139 -4.18 -5.40 -5.58
CA ARG A 139 -3.41 -4.51 -6.48
C ARG A 139 -2.73 -3.39 -5.69
N LEU A 140 -1.83 -3.75 -4.78
CA LEU A 140 -1.15 -2.76 -3.94
C LEU A 140 -0.04 -2.04 -4.71
N TRP A 141 0.00 -0.72 -4.64
CA TRP A 141 1.04 0.08 -5.28
C TRP A 141 2.16 0.44 -4.30
N PHE A 142 3.39 0.35 -4.78
CA PHE A 142 4.61 0.63 -4.04
C PHE A 142 5.36 1.80 -4.66
N TYR A 143 5.76 2.79 -3.87
CA TYR A 143 6.63 3.88 -4.29
C TYR A 143 8.09 3.54 -4.01
N ASP A 144 8.92 3.49 -5.05
CA ASP A 144 10.37 3.37 -4.96
C ASP A 144 11.00 4.76 -4.92
N ARG A 145 11.46 5.14 -3.73
CA ARG A 145 12.09 6.46 -3.49
C ARG A 145 13.40 6.66 -4.25
N THR A 146 14.10 5.59 -4.62
CA THR A 146 15.38 5.67 -5.35
C THR A 146 15.11 5.99 -6.80
N ARG A 147 14.11 5.32 -7.40
CA ARG A 147 13.72 5.54 -8.80
C ARG A 147 12.69 6.66 -9.00
N LYS A 148 12.08 7.14 -7.90
CA LYS A 148 10.95 8.08 -7.93
C LYS A 148 9.80 7.59 -8.80
N ALA A 149 9.53 6.28 -8.69
CA ALA A 149 8.62 5.57 -9.58
C ALA A 149 7.72 4.63 -8.79
N LEU A 150 6.67 4.15 -9.45
CA LEU A 150 5.69 3.24 -8.88
C LEU A 150 5.88 1.82 -9.39
N TRP A 151 5.65 0.87 -8.49
CA TRP A 151 5.58 -0.54 -8.78
C TRP A 151 4.21 -1.07 -8.40
N ARG A 152 3.52 -1.70 -9.34
CA ARG A 152 2.29 -2.43 -9.04
C ARG A 152 2.70 -3.75 -8.42
N GLY A 153 2.21 -4.09 -7.24
CA GLY A 153 2.57 -5.30 -6.51
C GLY A 153 1.43 -6.30 -6.31
N ARG A 154 1.77 -7.58 -6.26
CA ARG A 154 0.85 -8.68 -5.92
C ARG A 154 1.49 -9.61 -4.89
N PHE A 155 0.71 -9.97 -3.87
CA PHE A 155 1.13 -10.97 -2.87
C PHE A 155 0.63 -12.36 -3.22
N GLU A 156 1.52 -13.35 -3.13
CA GLU A 156 1.20 -14.76 -3.23
C GLU A 156 1.63 -15.53 -1.97
N GLN A 157 1.13 -16.75 -1.80
CA GLN A 157 1.45 -17.56 -0.62
C GLN A 157 2.89 -18.07 -0.74
N HIS A 158 3.65 -17.94 0.34
CA HIS A 158 4.97 -18.57 0.44
C HIS A 158 4.85 -19.88 1.23
N ASN A 159 5.32 -20.97 0.64
CA ASN A 159 5.30 -22.30 1.26
C ASN A 159 6.67 -22.63 1.87
N ILE A 160 6.66 -23.26 3.04
CA ILE A 160 7.86 -23.68 3.76
C ILE A 160 7.83 -25.20 3.85
N TRP A 161 8.90 -25.85 3.40
CA TRP A 161 9.14 -27.26 3.64
C TRP A 161 9.62 -27.48 5.08
N VAL A 162 9.00 -28.44 5.77
CA VAL A 162 9.40 -28.91 7.10
C VAL A 162 10.02 -30.28 6.90
N GLU A 163 11.28 -30.43 7.30
CA GLU A 163 11.98 -31.72 7.19
C GLU A 163 11.36 -32.78 8.10
N PRO A 164 11.46 -34.07 7.72
CA PRO A 164 11.12 -35.17 8.61
C PRO A 164 11.94 -35.10 9.92
N SER A 165 11.34 -35.56 11.02
CA SER A 165 12.04 -35.67 12.31
C SER A 165 11.76 -37.02 12.96
N SER A 166 12.74 -37.53 13.71
CA SER A 166 12.56 -38.65 14.63
C SER A 166 12.97 -38.25 16.05
N TRP A 167 12.31 -38.84 17.05
CA TRP A 167 12.56 -38.62 18.47
C TRP A 167 12.15 -39.85 19.26
N TYR A 168 12.65 -40.01 20.49
CA TYR A 168 12.26 -41.13 21.34
C TYR A 168 11.12 -40.71 22.29
N SER A 169 10.13 -41.59 22.49
CA SER A 169 9.07 -41.41 23.48
C SER A 169 9.63 -41.57 24.91
N PRO A 170 8.88 -41.18 25.97
CA PRO A 170 9.27 -41.44 27.35
C PRO A 170 9.51 -42.93 27.66
N ASP A 171 8.87 -43.82 26.91
CA ASP A 171 9.00 -45.28 27.03
C ASP A 171 10.16 -45.85 26.17
N GLY A 172 10.92 -44.98 25.49
CA GLY A 172 12.07 -45.36 24.67
C GLY A 172 11.74 -45.85 23.26
N GLU A 173 10.49 -45.72 22.81
CA GLU A 173 10.10 -46.05 21.43
C GLU A 173 10.50 -44.93 20.47
N GLU A 174 11.11 -45.29 19.35
CA GLU A 174 11.40 -44.32 18.29
C GLU A 174 10.12 -43.89 17.57
N MET A 175 9.82 -42.60 17.65
CA MET A 175 8.74 -41.92 16.96
C MET A 175 9.31 -41.17 15.75
N SER A 176 8.53 -41.07 14.67
CA SER A 176 8.89 -40.25 13.52
C SER A 176 7.70 -39.48 12.97
N ALA A 177 7.99 -38.33 12.36
CA ALA A 177 7.06 -37.56 11.55
C ALA A 177 7.66 -37.30 10.18
N GLY A 178 6.89 -37.56 9.12
CA GLY A 178 7.28 -37.25 7.75
C GLY A 178 7.38 -35.74 7.49
N GLY A 179 8.17 -35.36 6.49
CA GLY A 179 8.26 -33.98 6.04
C GLY A 179 6.96 -33.52 5.38
N PHE A 180 6.66 -32.23 5.50
CA PHE A 180 5.45 -31.65 4.90
C PHE A 180 5.63 -30.18 4.55
N SER A 181 4.81 -29.69 3.61
CA SER A 181 4.77 -28.27 3.24
C SER A 181 3.69 -27.53 4.03
N ARG A 182 3.98 -26.32 4.49
CA ARG A 182 3.01 -25.44 5.14
C ARG A 182 3.11 -24.01 4.66
N VAL A 183 1.97 -23.32 4.63
CA VAL A 183 1.90 -21.89 4.29
C VAL A 183 2.54 -21.05 5.39
N SER A 184 3.46 -20.15 5.00
CA SER A 184 4.07 -19.19 5.90
C SER A 184 3.06 -18.15 6.40
N LYS A 185 2.99 -17.96 7.71
CA LYS A 185 2.22 -16.86 8.33
C LYS A 185 2.96 -15.51 8.17
N ARG A 186 4.28 -15.54 8.10
CA ARG A 186 5.17 -14.36 8.05
C ARG A 186 5.40 -13.90 6.61
N TRP A 187 5.86 -14.82 5.79
CA TRP A 187 6.33 -14.54 4.43
C TRP A 187 5.21 -14.64 3.41
N LYS A 188 5.30 -13.79 2.40
CA LYS A 188 4.55 -13.80 1.16
C LYS A 188 5.56 -13.69 0.02
N GLU A 189 5.21 -14.23 -1.11
CA GLU A 189 5.90 -13.91 -2.35
C GLU A 189 5.35 -12.57 -2.86
N LEU A 190 6.23 -11.70 -3.34
CA LEU A 190 5.86 -10.39 -3.90
C LEU A 190 6.39 -10.29 -5.32
N THR A 191 5.46 -10.17 -6.26
CA THR A 191 5.77 -9.85 -7.66
C THR A 191 5.49 -8.37 -7.89
N LEU A 192 6.41 -7.67 -8.57
CA LEU A 192 6.30 -6.25 -8.90
C LEU A 192 6.33 -6.04 -10.43
N TRP A 193 5.46 -5.18 -10.92
CA TRP A 193 5.37 -4.72 -12.31
C TRP A 193 5.73 -3.24 -12.38
N GLY A 194 6.56 -2.89 -13.37
CA GLY A 194 7.11 -1.54 -13.54
C GLY A 194 8.64 -1.54 -13.76
N PRO A 195 9.34 -0.45 -13.40
CA PRO A 195 8.80 0.75 -12.72
C PRO A 195 7.96 1.60 -13.68
N HIS A 196 6.90 2.21 -13.16
CA HIS A 196 6.03 3.15 -13.88
C HIS A 196 6.30 4.59 -13.42
N SER A 197 6.40 5.52 -14.36
CA SER A 197 6.41 6.95 -14.01
C SER A 197 5.05 7.33 -13.43
N ILE A 198 5.04 8.22 -12.44
CA ILE A 198 3.78 8.71 -11.85
C ILE A 198 2.99 9.54 -12.87
N ASP A 199 3.68 10.15 -13.83
CA ASP A 199 3.05 10.93 -14.92
C ASP A 199 2.21 10.06 -15.86
N THR A 200 2.56 8.78 -16.01
CA THR A 200 1.88 7.84 -16.91
C THR A 200 0.80 7.04 -16.19
N VAL A 201 0.66 7.18 -14.87
CA VAL A 201 -0.34 6.44 -14.09
C VAL A 201 -1.67 7.17 -14.13
N GLU A 202 -2.69 6.51 -14.68
CA GLU A 202 -4.06 7.01 -14.73
C GLU A 202 -4.83 6.68 -13.45
N ILE A 203 -5.85 7.49 -13.16
CA ILE A 203 -6.80 7.23 -12.07
C ILE A 203 -8.15 6.86 -12.67
N SER A 204 -8.64 5.69 -12.27
CA SER A 204 -10.06 5.36 -12.33
C SER A 204 -10.61 5.20 -10.91
N ILE A 205 -11.93 5.26 -10.78
CA ILE A 205 -12.61 5.09 -9.49
C ILE A 205 -13.52 3.88 -9.60
N GLU A 206 -13.26 2.91 -8.75
CA GLU A 206 -14.07 1.70 -8.57
C GLU A 206 -14.85 1.80 -7.25
N HIS A 207 -15.93 1.03 -7.13
CA HIS A 207 -16.68 0.93 -5.88
C HIS A 207 -16.39 -0.41 -5.22
N ARG A 208 -16.25 -0.41 -3.91
CA ARG A 208 -16.10 -1.63 -3.12
C ARG A 208 -17.21 -1.79 -2.10
N LYS A 209 -17.62 -3.04 -1.88
CA LYS A 209 -18.45 -3.40 -0.73
C LYS A 209 -17.61 -3.46 0.55
N ALA A 210 -18.26 -3.24 1.68
CA ALA A 210 -17.65 -3.45 2.98
C ALA A 210 -17.22 -4.92 3.12
N TRP A 211 -16.09 -5.15 3.78
CA TRP A 211 -15.56 -6.48 4.02
C TRP A 211 -14.89 -6.53 5.38
N ARG A 212 -14.87 -7.69 6.01
CA ARG A 212 -14.23 -7.88 7.32
C ARG A 212 -13.54 -9.23 7.40
N THR A 213 -12.48 -9.25 8.19
CA THR A 213 -11.78 -10.45 8.63
C THR A 213 -11.77 -10.49 10.16
N ASP A 214 -11.16 -11.53 10.73
CA ASP A 214 -10.81 -11.58 12.15
C ASP A 214 -9.79 -10.49 12.57
N ARG A 215 -9.09 -9.89 11.61
CA ARG A 215 -7.97 -8.97 11.89
C ARG A 215 -8.24 -7.51 11.57
N TYR A 216 -9.16 -7.23 10.66
CA TYR A 216 -9.44 -5.88 10.19
C TYR A 216 -10.75 -5.76 9.41
N HIS A 217 -11.24 -4.53 9.33
CA HIS A 217 -12.40 -4.09 8.58
C HIS A 217 -12.00 -3.22 7.40
N ILE A 218 -12.80 -3.32 6.34
CA ILE A 218 -12.67 -2.46 5.17
C ILE A 218 -14.02 -1.79 4.90
N PRO A 219 -14.06 -0.44 4.78
CA PRO A 219 -15.30 0.26 4.49
C PRO A 219 -15.84 -0.08 3.09
N GLN A 220 -17.16 0.03 2.96
CA GLN A 220 -17.77 0.28 1.66
C GLN A 220 -17.41 1.70 1.22
N GLY A 221 -17.10 1.89 -0.06
CA GLY A 221 -16.81 3.22 -0.59
C GLY A 221 -16.09 3.19 -1.92
N GLN A 222 -15.64 4.37 -2.32
CA GLN A 222 -14.90 4.57 -3.56
C GLN A 222 -13.41 4.25 -3.34
N VAL A 223 -12.84 3.51 -4.28
CA VAL A 223 -11.43 3.12 -4.32
C VAL A 223 -10.83 3.72 -5.56
N VAL A 224 -9.67 4.35 -5.42
CA VAL A 224 -8.85 4.75 -6.56
C VAL A 224 -8.15 3.52 -7.10
N ARG A 225 -8.39 3.20 -8.37
CA ARG A 225 -7.56 2.27 -9.12
C ARG A 225 -6.56 3.08 -9.94
N LEU A 226 -5.28 2.91 -9.57
CA LEU A 226 -4.16 3.37 -10.37
C LEU A 226 -3.95 2.38 -11.52
N ILE A 227 -3.83 2.88 -12.75
CA ILE A 227 -3.65 2.09 -13.97
C ILE A 227 -2.36 2.55 -14.64
N ALA A 228 -1.54 1.59 -15.07
CA ALA A 228 -0.36 1.87 -15.88
C ALA A 228 -0.26 0.87 -17.02
N ASP A 229 0.37 1.28 -18.11
CA ASP A 229 0.67 0.39 -19.24
C ASP A 229 1.51 -0.79 -18.79
N GLY A 230 1.08 -2.01 -19.14
CA GLY A 230 1.75 -3.25 -18.73
C GLY A 230 1.39 -3.73 -17.32
N ASP A 231 0.40 -3.13 -16.65
CA ASP A 231 -0.26 -3.75 -15.49
C ASP A 231 -0.89 -5.07 -15.95
N PRO A 232 -0.64 -6.21 -15.28
CA PRO A 232 -1.18 -7.51 -15.71
C PRO A 232 -2.72 -7.57 -15.67
N ASP A 233 -3.40 -6.58 -15.10
CA ASP A 233 -4.86 -6.45 -15.09
C ASP A 233 -5.38 -5.29 -15.97
N SER A 234 -4.53 -4.64 -16.79
CA SER A 234 -4.94 -3.61 -17.78
C SER A 234 -5.63 -4.22 -18.98
#